data_AF-A0A246NN70-F1
#
_entry.id   AF-A0A246NN70-F1
#
_cell.length_a   1.000
_cell.length_b   1.000
_cell.length_c   1.000
_cell.angle_alpha   90.00
_cell.angle_beta   90.00
_cell.angle_gamma   90.00
#
_symmetry.space_group_name_H-M   'P 1'
#
loop_
_entity.id
_entity.type
_entity.pdbx_description
1 polymer ?
#
loop_
_entity_poly.entity_id
_entity_poly.type
_entity_poly.pdbx_seq_one_letter_code
_entity_poly.pdbx_strand_id
1 'polypeptide(L)'
;MVNKRNKRPAAPKTAKQPSKSKALKGGWQEQWRYAWRGTLSDMYRQPLATLLTVMVIAISLTLPSVCYMVWKNVSQAAAQWYPAPQLTVYLDKALDDTAAENVTAELKKLDGVDKVNYLTREEAQSEFRNWSGFGGAMDMLEQNPLPAVAIITPKLNFQNSDTMANLRDRVAKVQGVDEVRMDDSWFARLAALTGLVGQVASMIGLLMVVAVFLVIGNSVRLSIFARRDTINVQKLIGATDGFILRPFLYGGALLGFSGAVLSLILSEVLVLRLQSVVAQVASVFGTSFALEGFSWDEGLLLLLIAAIIGWIAAWLATVQHLRRFTPQ
;
A
#
# COMPACT_ATOMS: atom_id res chain seq x y z
N MET A 1 -10.28 -97.56 22.69
CA MET A 1 -10.33 -96.70 21.48
C MET A 1 -11.04 -95.40 21.82
N VAL A 2 -10.33 -94.29 22.05
CA VAL A 2 -10.94 -92.94 22.07
C VAL A 2 -9.95 -91.95 21.47
N ASN A 3 -10.38 -91.36 20.35
CA ASN A 3 -9.72 -90.33 19.56
C ASN A 3 -9.95 -88.96 20.23
N LYS A 4 -8.89 -88.17 20.48
CA LYS A 4 -9.03 -86.72 20.76
C LYS A 4 -8.00 -85.92 19.97
N ARG A 5 -8.53 -85.23 18.96
CA ARG A 5 -7.89 -84.24 18.10
C ARG A 5 -7.30 -83.07 18.90
N ASN A 6 -6.00 -82.85 18.67
CA ASN A 6 -5.28 -81.60 18.47
C ASN A 6 -5.99 -80.27 18.84
N LYS A 7 -5.40 -79.52 19.79
CA LYS A 7 -5.55 -78.05 19.88
C LYS A 7 -4.15 -77.42 19.76
N ARG A 8 -3.89 -76.73 18.64
CA ARG A 8 -2.70 -75.88 18.45
C ARG A 8 -2.80 -74.64 19.36
N PRO A 9 -1.71 -74.17 19.99
CA PRO A 9 -1.70 -72.89 20.66
C PRO A 9 -1.75 -71.75 19.63
N ALA A 10 -2.53 -70.72 19.94
CA ALA A 10 -2.75 -69.56 19.09
C ALA A 10 -1.47 -68.72 18.93
N ALA A 11 -1.22 -68.25 17.71
CA ALA A 11 -0.13 -67.33 17.38
C ALA A 11 -0.23 -66.00 18.14
N PRO A 12 0.91 -65.34 18.46
CA PRO A 12 0.89 -64.06 19.16
C PRO A 12 0.26 -62.98 18.29
N LYS A 13 -0.66 -62.21 18.89
CA LYS A 13 -1.34 -61.08 18.24
C LYS A 13 -0.30 -60.06 17.79
N THR A 14 -0.23 -59.85 16.47
CA THR A 14 0.55 -58.79 15.83
C THR A 14 0.21 -57.44 16.45
N ALA A 15 1.20 -56.81 17.10
CA ALA A 15 1.10 -55.43 17.54
C ALA A 15 0.85 -54.54 16.31
N LYS A 16 -0.31 -53.87 16.28
CA LYS A 16 -0.68 -52.94 15.20
C LYS A 16 0.38 -51.85 15.10
N GLN A 17 1.19 -51.88 14.03
CA GLN A 17 2.05 -50.75 13.66
C GLN A 17 1.16 -49.50 13.48
N PRO A 18 1.52 -48.35 14.09
CA PRO A 18 0.76 -47.13 13.92
C PRO A 18 0.77 -46.72 12.43
N SER A 19 -0.39 -46.29 11.92
CA SER A 19 -0.56 -45.94 10.52
C SER A 19 0.46 -44.87 10.10
N LYS A 20 1.16 -45.09 8.98
CA LYS A 20 2.17 -44.18 8.40
C LYS A 20 1.73 -42.71 8.31
N SER A 21 0.42 -42.45 8.22
CA SER A 21 -0.16 -41.10 8.21
C SER A 21 -0.02 -40.33 9.53
N LYS A 22 -0.02 -41.00 10.70
CA LYS A 22 0.18 -40.35 12.00
C LYS A 22 1.67 -40.04 12.24
N ALA A 23 2.57 -40.90 11.78
CA ALA A 23 4.02 -40.67 11.84
C ALA A 23 4.46 -39.48 10.98
N LEU A 24 3.85 -39.29 9.80
CA LEU A 24 4.14 -38.14 8.92
C LEU A 24 3.59 -36.80 9.45
N LYS A 25 2.40 -36.80 10.09
CA LYS A 25 1.85 -35.59 10.74
C LYS A 25 2.66 -35.17 11.98
N GLY A 26 3.13 -36.13 12.78
CA GLY A 26 4.06 -35.87 13.88
C GLY A 26 5.39 -35.30 13.39
N GLY A 27 5.95 -35.87 12.32
CA GLY A 27 7.20 -35.39 11.71
C GLY A 27 7.13 -33.96 11.19
N TRP A 28 6.02 -33.53 10.58
CA TRP A 28 5.87 -32.15 10.10
C TRP A 28 5.81 -31.14 11.26
N GLN A 29 5.04 -31.44 12.31
CA GLN A 29 4.95 -30.57 13.49
C GLN A 29 6.29 -30.52 14.26
N GLU A 30 6.99 -31.64 14.36
CA GLU A 30 8.30 -31.69 14.99
C GLU A 30 9.37 -30.96 14.18
N GLN A 31 9.35 -31.08 12.85
CA GLN A 31 10.22 -30.32 11.96
C GLN A 31 9.95 -28.81 12.05
N TRP A 32 8.69 -28.40 12.13
CA TRP A 32 8.33 -26.99 12.29
C TRP A 32 8.77 -26.45 13.65
N ARG A 33 8.52 -27.21 14.73
CA ARG A 33 8.94 -26.85 16.09
C ARG A 33 10.46 -26.81 16.23
N TYR A 34 11.17 -27.73 15.59
CA TYR A 34 12.64 -27.74 15.55
C TYR A 34 13.16 -26.50 14.83
N ALA A 35 12.61 -26.17 13.65
CA ALA A 35 13.07 -25.02 12.89
C ALA A 35 12.79 -23.69 13.63
N TRP A 36 11.63 -23.55 14.28
CA TRP A 36 11.28 -22.36 15.07
C TRP A 36 12.11 -22.24 16.35
N ARG A 37 12.32 -23.33 17.09
CA ARG A 37 13.19 -23.31 18.28
C ARG A 37 14.65 -23.09 17.91
N GLY A 38 15.08 -23.67 16.79
CA GLY A 38 16.40 -23.45 16.21
C GLY A 38 16.62 -21.97 15.98
N THR A 39 15.80 -21.34 15.14
CA THR A 39 15.93 -19.91 14.80
C THR A 39 15.92 -19.00 16.02
N LEU A 40 15.00 -19.22 16.97
CA LEU A 40 14.95 -18.46 18.21
C LEU A 40 16.21 -18.65 19.06
N SER A 41 16.69 -19.88 19.20
CA SER A 41 17.91 -20.16 19.95
C SER A 41 19.15 -19.53 19.31
N ASP A 42 19.14 -19.39 17.99
CA ASP A 42 20.25 -18.84 17.22
C ASP A 42 20.34 -17.33 17.36
N MET A 43 19.19 -16.67 17.31
CA MET A 43 19.07 -15.24 17.61
C MET A 43 19.53 -14.95 19.05
N TYR A 44 19.18 -15.83 19.99
CA TYR A 44 19.60 -15.70 21.40
C TYR A 44 21.09 -15.95 21.63
N ARG A 45 21.73 -16.78 20.80
CA ARG A 45 23.18 -17.04 20.86
C ARG A 45 24.02 -15.88 20.32
N GLN A 46 23.47 -15.10 19.39
CA GLN A 46 24.11 -13.92 18.81
C GLN A 46 23.19 -12.70 18.88
N PRO A 47 22.87 -12.21 20.10
CA PRO A 47 21.84 -11.20 20.30
C PRO A 47 22.24 -9.85 19.69
N LEU A 48 23.51 -9.45 19.79
CA LEU A 48 24.00 -8.18 19.23
C LEU A 48 23.94 -8.17 17.70
N ALA A 49 24.42 -9.21 17.03
CA ALA A 49 24.41 -9.27 15.56
C ALA A 49 22.97 -9.30 15.01
N THR A 50 22.09 -10.04 15.69
CA THR A 50 20.67 -10.12 15.34
C THR A 50 19.98 -8.77 15.53
N LEU A 51 20.19 -8.11 16.67
CA LEU A 51 19.61 -6.80 16.96
C LEU A 51 20.09 -5.73 15.97
N LEU A 52 21.38 -5.71 15.64
CA LEU A 52 21.91 -4.79 14.63
C LEU A 52 21.29 -5.05 13.26
N THR A 53 21.12 -6.32 12.87
CA THR A 53 20.48 -6.66 11.59
C THR A 53 19.03 -6.19 11.56
N VAL A 54 18.28 -6.43 12.65
CA VAL A 54 16.87 -5.99 12.78
C VAL A 54 16.77 -4.46 12.75
N MET A 55 17.67 -3.76 13.43
CA MET A 55 17.72 -2.29 13.41
C MET A 55 17.99 -1.73 12.02
N VAL A 56 18.95 -2.32 11.28
CA VAL A 56 19.24 -1.90 9.90
C VAL A 56 18.02 -2.12 9.01
N ILE A 57 17.36 -3.29 9.10
CA ILE A 57 16.14 -3.58 8.34
C ILE A 57 15.02 -2.59 8.71
N ALA A 58 14.84 -2.32 10.01
CA ALA A 58 13.82 -1.39 10.49
C ALA A 58 14.04 0.02 9.95
N ILE A 59 15.27 0.54 10.02
CA ILE A 59 15.62 1.87 9.49
C ILE A 59 15.40 1.91 7.98
N SER A 60 15.83 0.87 7.24
CA SER A 60 15.62 0.77 5.79
C SER A 60 14.14 0.74 5.40
N LEU A 61 13.27 0.10 6.20
CA LEU A 61 11.83 0.09 5.96
C LEU A 61 11.12 1.35 6.47
N THR A 62 11.69 2.05 7.45
CA THR A 62 11.10 3.27 8.01
C THR A 62 11.10 4.39 6.97
N LEU A 63 12.20 4.56 6.22
CA LEU A 63 12.30 5.60 5.20
C LEU A 63 11.17 5.56 4.14
N PRO A 64 10.93 4.45 3.43
CA PRO A 64 9.86 4.37 2.44
C PRO A 64 8.47 4.41 3.09
N SER A 65 8.33 3.90 4.32
CA SER A 65 7.09 4.02 5.10
C SER A 65 6.73 5.48 5.36
N VAL A 66 7.71 6.29 5.76
CA VAL A 66 7.52 7.73 6.01
C VAL A 66 7.25 8.47 4.70
N CYS A 67 7.98 8.18 3.63
CA CYS A 67 7.70 8.77 2.32
C CYS A 67 6.26 8.46 1.84
N TYR A 68 5.81 7.22 2.04
CA TYR A 68 4.44 6.82 1.75
C TYR A 68 3.42 7.59 2.60
N MET A 69 3.67 7.72 3.91
CA MET A 69 2.78 8.48 4.80
C MET A 69 2.69 9.95 4.41
N VAL A 70 3.82 10.60 4.08
CA VAL A 70 3.83 11.98 3.59
C VAL A 70 3.00 12.09 2.32
N TRP A 71 3.24 11.21 1.35
CA TRP A 71 2.46 11.19 0.10
C TRP A 71 0.96 10.99 0.34
N LYS A 72 0.57 10.03 1.19
CA LYS A 72 -0.83 9.75 1.57
C LYS A 72 -1.50 10.97 2.17
N ASN A 73 -0.87 11.58 3.17
CA ASN A 73 -1.43 12.74 3.87
C ASN A 73 -1.53 13.97 2.96
N VAL A 74 -0.53 14.23 2.12
CA VAL A 74 -0.57 15.33 1.16
C VAL A 74 -1.66 15.10 0.10
N SER A 75 -1.78 13.88 -0.43
CA SER A 75 -2.79 13.51 -1.41
C SER A 75 -4.21 13.66 -0.84
N GLN A 76 -4.42 13.21 0.40
CA GLN A 76 -5.71 13.34 1.08
C GLN A 76 -6.06 14.79 1.40
N ALA A 77 -5.09 15.58 1.87
CA ALA A 77 -5.28 17.02 2.10
C ALA A 77 -5.64 17.75 0.80
N ALA A 78 -4.97 17.42 -0.30
CA ALA A 78 -5.27 17.97 -1.62
C ALA A 78 -6.70 17.65 -2.06
N ALA A 79 -7.17 16.41 -1.86
CA ALA A 79 -8.53 15.99 -2.22
C ALA A 79 -9.63 16.62 -1.35
N GLN A 80 -9.35 16.90 -0.07
CA GLN A 80 -10.31 17.52 0.84
C GLN A 80 -10.49 19.03 0.57
N TRP A 81 -9.40 19.74 0.26
CA TRP A 81 -9.45 21.20 0.08
C TRP A 81 -9.82 21.62 -1.34
N TYR A 82 -9.54 20.78 -2.34
CA TYR A 82 -9.93 21.01 -3.72
C TYR A 82 -10.71 19.78 -4.24
N PRO A 83 -12.06 19.81 -4.16
CA PRO A 83 -12.90 18.80 -4.78
C PRO A 83 -12.60 18.65 -6.27
N ALA A 84 -12.93 17.48 -6.83
CA ALA A 84 -12.65 17.08 -8.21
C ALA A 84 -12.74 18.24 -9.23
N PRO A 85 -11.81 18.32 -10.19
CA PRO A 85 -11.74 19.45 -11.12
C PRO A 85 -13.06 19.59 -11.89
N GLN A 86 -13.69 20.76 -11.77
CA GLN A 86 -14.98 21.06 -12.39
C GLN A 86 -14.75 21.81 -13.71
N LEU A 87 -15.64 21.59 -14.68
CA LEU A 87 -15.73 22.47 -15.84
C LEU A 87 -16.91 23.42 -15.64
N THR A 88 -16.62 24.70 -15.67
CA THR A 88 -17.63 25.76 -15.59
C THR A 88 -17.98 26.17 -17.01
N VAL A 89 -19.19 25.84 -17.44
CA VAL A 89 -19.73 26.12 -18.76
C VAL A 89 -20.66 27.32 -18.67
N TYR A 90 -20.32 28.39 -19.39
CA TYR A 90 -21.17 29.56 -19.55
C TYR A 90 -22.05 29.38 -20.77
N LEU A 91 -23.36 29.47 -20.58
CA LEU A 91 -24.34 29.36 -21.67
C LEU A 91 -24.53 30.71 -22.36
N ASP A 92 -24.96 30.67 -23.62
CA ASP A 92 -25.29 31.88 -24.37
C ASP A 92 -26.42 32.68 -23.68
N LYS A 93 -26.26 33.99 -23.60
CA LYS A 93 -27.24 34.93 -23.01
C LYS A 93 -28.51 35.04 -23.84
N ALA A 94 -28.47 34.68 -25.11
CA ALA A 94 -29.64 34.69 -26.00
C ALA A 94 -30.60 33.50 -25.76
N LEU A 95 -30.17 32.49 -25.00
CA LEU A 95 -31.01 31.32 -24.70
C LEU A 95 -32.10 31.67 -23.70
N ASP A 96 -33.29 31.10 -23.90
CA ASP A 96 -34.35 31.04 -22.90
C ASP A 96 -34.08 29.90 -21.90
N ASP A 97 -34.82 29.90 -20.79
CA ASP A 97 -34.62 28.91 -19.72
C ASP A 97 -34.88 27.48 -20.21
N THR A 98 -35.83 27.30 -21.13
CA THR A 98 -36.15 25.98 -21.70
C THR A 98 -35.05 25.44 -22.61
N ALA A 99 -34.40 26.31 -23.39
CA ALA A 99 -33.27 25.97 -24.24
C ALA A 99 -32.02 25.72 -23.41
N ALA A 100 -31.81 26.48 -22.33
CA ALA A 100 -30.74 26.25 -21.37
C ALA A 100 -30.87 24.88 -20.69
N GLU A 101 -32.08 24.48 -20.27
CA GLU A 101 -32.33 23.14 -19.73
C GLU A 101 -32.03 22.04 -20.76
N ASN A 102 -32.44 22.22 -22.01
CA ASN A 102 -32.14 21.26 -23.09
C ASN A 102 -30.64 21.07 -23.31
N VAL A 103 -29.88 22.17 -23.33
CA VAL A 103 -28.41 22.12 -23.43
C VAL A 103 -27.82 21.39 -22.22
N THR A 104 -28.31 21.64 -21.00
CA THR A 104 -27.82 20.92 -19.81
C THR A 104 -28.13 19.42 -19.86
N ALA A 105 -29.28 19.03 -20.42
CA ALA A 105 -29.65 17.64 -20.61
C ALA A 105 -28.78 16.94 -21.67
N GLU A 106 -28.35 17.65 -22.71
CA GLU A 106 -27.38 17.17 -23.69
C GLU A 106 -25.99 17.02 -23.06
N LEU A 107 -25.55 17.98 -22.25
CA LEU A 107 -24.30 17.91 -21.50
C LEU A 107 -24.24 16.71 -20.55
N LYS A 108 -25.37 16.38 -19.88
CA LYS A 108 -25.48 15.18 -19.03
C LYS A 108 -25.31 13.86 -19.78
N LYS A 109 -25.58 13.82 -21.09
CA LYS A 109 -25.45 12.61 -21.92
C LYS A 109 -24.04 12.39 -22.45
N LEU A 110 -23.14 13.37 -22.32
CA LEU A 110 -21.76 13.25 -22.77
C LEU A 110 -21.01 12.21 -21.94
N ASP A 111 -20.34 11.29 -22.63
CA ASP A 111 -19.46 10.34 -21.97
C ASP A 111 -18.30 11.07 -21.28
N GLY A 112 -18.11 10.78 -19.99
CA GLY A 112 -17.18 11.46 -19.09
C GLY A 112 -17.82 12.40 -18.06
N VAL A 113 -19.11 12.72 -18.20
CA VAL A 113 -19.86 13.56 -17.25
C VAL A 113 -20.51 12.69 -16.16
N ASP A 114 -20.28 13.04 -14.89
CA ASP A 114 -20.92 12.39 -13.74
C ASP A 114 -22.15 13.18 -13.27
N LYS A 115 -21.97 14.48 -13.05
CA LYS A 115 -23.03 15.40 -12.61
C LYS A 115 -22.94 16.72 -13.36
N VAL A 116 -24.10 17.31 -13.62
CA VAL A 116 -24.22 18.68 -14.14
C VAL A 116 -25.12 19.44 -13.19
N ASN A 117 -24.57 20.44 -12.52
CA ASN A 117 -25.31 21.39 -11.71
C ASN A 117 -25.61 22.61 -12.57
N TYR A 118 -26.88 22.88 -12.83
CA TYR A 118 -27.32 24.05 -13.57
C TYR A 118 -27.67 25.14 -12.57
N LEU A 119 -27.06 26.32 -12.71
CA LEU A 119 -27.44 27.52 -12.01
C LEU A 119 -28.15 28.46 -12.98
N THR A 120 -29.34 28.91 -12.60
CA THR A 120 -30.03 29.98 -13.34
C THR A 120 -29.26 31.29 -13.26
N ARG A 121 -29.65 32.28 -14.05
CA ARG A 121 -29.02 33.61 -14.04
C ARG A 121 -29.12 34.27 -12.66
N GLU A 122 -30.25 34.10 -11.98
CA GLU A 122 -30.54 34.64 -10.65
C GLU A 122 -29.71 33.92 -9.58
N GLU A 123 -29.62 32.59 -9.67
CA GLU A 123 -28.82 31.78 -8.73
C GLU A 123 -27.34 32.10 -8.87
N ALA A 124 -26.82 32.17 -10.10
CA ALA A 124 -25.44 32.56 -10.37
C ALA A 124 -25.12 33.97 -9.83
N GLN A 125 -26.07 34.89 -9.93
CA GLN A 125 -25.93 36.22 -9.34
C GLN A 125 -25.88 36.18 -7.81
N SER A 126 -26.73 35.37 -7.17
CA SER A 126 -26.75 35.25 -5.71
C SER A 126 -25.45 34.62 -5.15
N GLU A 127 -24.94 33.57 -5.80
CA GLU A 127 -23.66 32.93 -5.50
C GLU A 127 -22.50 33.92 -5.66
N PHE A 128 -22.48 34.65 -6.79
CA PHE A 128 -21.45 35.65 -7.05
C PHE A 128 -21.48 36.80 -6.03
N ARG A 129 -22.65 37.28 -5.61
CA ARG A 129 -22.77 38.31 -4.57
C ARG A 129 -22.21 37.84 -3.23
N ASN A 130 -22.47 36.59 -2.85
CA ASN A 130 -21.97 36.02 -1.60
C ASN A 130 -20.46 35.79 -1.61
N TRP A 131 -19.89 35.33 -2.73
CA TRP A 131 -18.47 34.99 -2.81
C TRP A 131 -17.56 36.20 -3.08
N SER A 132 -18.00 37.12 -3.94
CA SER A 132 -17.14 38.19 -4.45
C SER A 132 -17.10 39.45 -3.57
N GLY A 133 -18.08 39.62 -2.67
CA GLY A 133 -18.21 40.83 -1.85
C GLY A 133 -18.65 42.09 -2.63
N PHE A 134 -18.89 41.99 -3.94
CA PHE A 134 -19.35 43.10 -4.81
C PHE A 134 -20.88 43.30 -4.80
N GLY A 135 -21.56 42.88 -3.74
CA GLY A 135 -23.03 42.93 -3.64
C GLY A 135 -23.63 44.29 -3.99
N GLY A 136 -23.02 45.38 -3.50
CA GLY A 136 -23.48 46.74 -3.75
C GLY A 136 -23.19 47.30 -5.15
N ALA A 137 -22.19 46.76 -5.86
CA ALA A 137 -21.92 47.15 -7.25
C ALA A 137 -22.89 46.48 -8.23
N MET A 138 -23.38 45.28 -7.87
CA MET A 138 -24.42 44.59 -8.64
C MET A 138 -25.79 45.28 -8.56
N ASP A 139 -26.09 45.94 -7.44
CA ASP A 139 -27.36 46.66 -7.26
C ASP A 139 -27.43 47.96 -8.08
N MET A 140 -26.30 48.42 -8.65
CA MET A 140 -26.22 49.58 -9.54
C MET A 140 -26.46 49.22 -11.02
N LEU A 141 -26.56 47.94 -11.35
CA LEU A 141 -26.81 47.45 -12.71
C LEU A 141 -28.31 47.23 -12.91
N GLU A 142 -28.89 47.87 -13.93
CA GLU A 142 -30.33 47.75 -14.24
C GLU A 142 -30.74 46.36 -14.74
N GLN A 143 -29.79 45.56 -15.23
CA GLN A 143 -30.01 44.20 -15.75
C GLN A 143 -28.92 43.24 -15.29
N ASN A 144 -29.27 41.97 -15.08
CA ASN A 144 -28.33 40.92 -14.68
C ASN A 144 -27.30 40.65 -15.80
N PRO A 145 -26.01 40.96 -15.59
CA PRO A 145 -25.00 40.78 -16.63
C PRO A 145 -24.53 39.31 -16.77
N LEU A 146 -24.89 38.43 -15.82
CA LEU A 146 -24.38 37.07 -15.75
C LEU A 146 -25.20 36.10 -16.62
N PRO A 147 -24.55 35.28 -17.46
CA PRO A 147 -25.22 34.19 -18.14
C PRO A 147 -25.60 33.06 -17.16
N ALA A 148 -26.43 32.12 -17.62
CA ALA A 148 -26.66 30.88 -16.89
C ALA A 148 -25.39 30.02 -16.93
N VAL A 149 -25.14 29.25 -15.88
CA VAL A 149 -23.90 28.48 -15.72
C VAL A 149 -24.22 27.01 -15.49
N ALA A 150 -23.54 26.12 -16.21
CA ALA A 150 -23.58 24.69 -15.96
C ALA A 150 -22.21 24.22 -15.43
N ILE A 151 -22.18 23.77 -14.19
CA ILE A 151 -20.99 23.21 -13.54
C ILE A 151 -20.98 21.70 -13.78
N ILE A 152 -20.03 21.22 -14.57
CA ILE A 152 -19.86 19.82 -14.92
C ILE A 152 -18.83 19.20 -14.01
N THR A 153 -19.23 18.17 -13.26
CA THR A 153 -18.34 17.29 -12.52
C THR A 153 -18.01 16.06 -13.38
N PRO A 154 -16.74 15.85 -13.75
CA PRO A 154 -16.31 14.69 -14.54
C PRO A 154 -16.28 13.41 -13.69
N LYS A 155 -16.48 12.26 -14.34
CA LYS A 155 -16.32 10.94 -13.71
C LYS A 155 -14.87 10.73 -13.25
N LEU A 156 -14.64 9.92 -12.20
CA LEU A 156 -13.33 9.63 -11.61
C LEU A 156 -12.26 9.20 -12.63
N ASN A 157 -12.65 8.45 -13.65
CA ASN A 157 -11.77 7.99 -14.73
C ASN A 157 -11.43 9.06 -15.78
N PHE A 158 -12.09 10.22 -15.76
CA PHE A 158 -11.88 11.34 -16.68
C PHE A 158 -11.17 12.54 -16.02
N GLN A 159 -10.72 12.42 -14.77
CA GLN A 159 -10.06 13.51 -14.03
C GLN A 159 -8.58 13.74 -14.42
N ASN A 160 -8.03 12.95 -15.35
CA ASN A 160 -6.69 13.18 -15.87
C ASN A 160 -6.66 14.44 -16.77
N SER A 161 -5.52 15.12 -16.83
CA SER A 161 -5.38 16.36 -17.61
C SER A 161 -5.77 16.19 -19.09
N ASP A 162 -5.36 15.08 -19.72
CA ASP A 162 -5.62 14.82 -21.13
C ASP A 162 -7.10 14.48 -21.41
N THR A 163 -7.73 13.71 -20.51
CA THR A 163 -9.14 13.34 -20.64
C THR A 163 -10.05 14.53 -20.36
N MET A 164 -9.65 15.42 -19.44
CA MET A 164 -10.33 16.68 -19.16
C MET A 164 -10.26 17.65 -20.33
N ALA A 165 -9.10 17.78 -20.97
CA ALA A 165 -8.95 18.62 -22.16
C ALA A 165 -9.87 18.13 -23.30
N ASN A 166 -9.91 16.82 -23.54
CA ASN A 166 -10.82 16.23 -24.52
C ASN A 166 -12.31 16.44 -24.17
N LEU A 167 -12.66 16.33 -22.88
CA LEU A 167 -14.04 16.61 -22.44
C LEU A 167 -14.40 18.08 -22.65
N ARG A 168 -13.49 19.00 -22.30
CA ARG A 168 -13.65 20.45 -22.56
C ARG A 168 -13.91 20.74 -24.02
N ASP A 169 -13.11 20.16 -24.92
CA ASP A 169 -13.25 20.40 -26.36
C ASP A 169 -14.56 19.83 -26.94
N ARG A 170 -15.09 18.76 -26.34
CA ARG A 170 -16.41 18.20 -26.70
C ARG A 170 -17.54 19.06 -26.18
N VAL A 171 -17.45 19.54 -24.94
CA VAL A 171 -18.42 20.42 -24.31
C VAL A 171 -18.49 21.77 -25.03
N ALA A 172 -17.34 22.32 -25.44
CA ALA A 172 -17.26 23.59 -26.17
C ALA A 172 -17.88 23.53 -27.59
N LYS A 173 -18.14 22.34 -28.14
CA LYS A 173 -18.78 22.15 -29.45
C LYS A 173 -20.31 22.03 -29.38
N VAL A 174 -20.88 21.95 -28.18
CA VAL A 174 -22.33 21.86 -28.00
C VAL A 174 -22.96 23.22 -28.32
N GLN A 175 -24.04 23.20 -29.10
CA GLN A 175 -24.72 24.42 -29.51
C GLN A 175 -25.38 25.09 -28.30
N GLY A 176 -25.17 26.40 -28.12
CA GLY A 176 -25.66 27.15 -26.96
C GLY A 176 -24.67 27.27 -25.80
N VAL A 177 -23.46 26.72 -25.94
CA VAL A 177 -22.32 26.99 -25.06
C VAL A 177 -21.54 28.20 -25.59
N ASP A 178 -21.32 29.20 -24.75
CA ASP A 178 -20.56 30.40 -25.09
C ASP A 178 -19.08 30.22 -24.72
N GLU A 179 -18.80 29.89 -23.46
CA GLU A 179 -17.43 29.68 -22.98
C GLU A 179 -17.33 28.49 -22.01
N VAL A 180 -16.26 27.70 -22.15
CA VAL A 180 -15.92 26.64 -21.20
C VAL A 180 -14.63 27.00 -20.47
N ARG A 181 -14.76 27.28 -19.17
CA ARG A 181 -13.63 27.48 -18.26
C ARG A 181 -13.36 26.19 -17.51
N MET A 182 -12.08 25.87 -17.40
CA MET A 182 -11.60 24.80 -16.53
C MET A 182 -11.03 25.50 -15.29
N ASP A 183 -11.58 25.21 -14.11
CA ASP A 183 -11.06 25.79 -12.88
C ASP A 183 -9.58 25.41 -12.74
N ASP A 184 -8.81 26.41 -12.31
CA ASP A 184 -7.43 26.64 -12.68
C ASP A 184 -6.48 25.44 -12.68
N SER A 185 -5.52 25.51 -13.61
CA SER A 185 -4.33 24.66 -13.77
C SER A 185 -3.55 24.34 -12.48
N TRP A 186 -3.84 25.02 -11.36
CA TRP A 186 -3.31 24.71 -10.04
C TRP A 186 -3.60 23.28 -9.59
N PHE A 187 -4.81 22.76 -9.79
CA PHE A 187 -5.11 21.37 -9.41
C PHE A 187 -4.26 20.38 -10.22
N ALA A 188 -4.16 20.60 -11.53
CA ALA A 188 -3.32 19.76 -12.40
C ALA A 188 -1.83 19.82 -11.98
N ARG A 189 -1.34 21.00 -11.58
CA ARG A 189 0.03 21.17 -11.04
C ARG A 189 0.20 20.46 -9.70
N LEU A 190 -0.77 20.56 -8.79
CA LEU A 190 -0.74 19.89 -7.50
C LEU A 190 -0.78 18.37 -7.67
N ALA A 191 -1.68 17.86 -8.52
CA ALA A 191 -1.77 16.44 -8.86
C ALA A 191 -0.45 15.93 -9.47
N ALA A 192 0.15 16.69 -10.38
CA ALA A 192 1.46 16.36 -10.96
C ALA A 192 2.58 16.34 -9.90
N LEU A 193 2.60 17.30 -8.96
CA LEU A 193 3.56 17.33 -7.86
C LEU A 193 3.36 16.15 -6.90
N THR A 194 2.12 15.85 -6.50
CA THR A 194 1.82 14.68 -5.65
C THR A 194 2.15 13.37 -6.36
N GLY A 195 1.92 13.29 -7.67
CA GLY A 195 2.31 12.15 -8.50
C GLY A 195 3.82 11.97 -8.54
N LEU A 196 4.57 13.05 -8.73
CA LEU A 196 6.04 13.05 -8.71
C LEU A 196 6.58 12.59 -7.35
N VAL A 197 6.02 13.09 -6.23
CA VAL A 197 6.39 12.65 -4.88
C VAL A 197 6.12 11.16 -4.69
N GLY A 198 4.96 10.67 -5.15
CA GLY A 198 4.63 9.24 -5.12
C GLY A 198 5.60 8.39 -5.93
N GLN A 199 5.98 8.86 -7.13
CA GLN A 199 6.96 8.17 -7.99
C GLN A 199 8.34 8.11 -7.33
N VAL A 200 8.83 9.22 -6.78
CA VAL A 200 10.10 9.26 -6.03
C VAL A 200 10.04 8.33 -4.81
N ALA A 201 8.95 8.36 -4.04
CA ALA A 201 8.75 7.48 -2.88
C ALA A 201 8.78 6.00 -3.28
N SER A 202 8.12 5.62 -4.38
CA SER A 202 8.14 4.25 -4.90
C SER A 202 9.55 3.81 -5.36
N MET A 203 10.32 4.69 -5.99
CA MET A 203 11.68 4.40 -6.42
C MET A 203 12.61 4.19 -5.22
N ILE A 204 12.48 5.02 -4.19
CA ILE A 204 13.18 4.84 -2.90
C ILE A 204 12.75 3.52 -2.25
N GLY A 205 11.45 3.23 -2.25
CA GLY A 205 10.90 1.97 -1.73
C GLY A 205 11.50 0.75 -2.40
N LEU A 206 11.60 0.74 -3.73
CA LEU A 206 12.23 -0.34 -4.49
C LEU A 206 13.71 -0.50 -4.10
N LEU A 207 14.45 0.59 -3.98
CA LEU A 207 15.86 0.55 -3.56
C LEU A 207 16.01 -0.02 -2.15
N MET A 208 15.13 0.37 -1.23
CA MET A 208 15.12 -0.14 0.14
C MET A 208 14.75 -1.61 0.23
N VAL A 209 13.85 -2.10 -0.63
CA VAL A 209 13.56 -3.54 -0.75
C VAL A 209 14.82 -4.31 -1.15
N VAL A 210 15.58 -3.81 -2.13
CA VAL A 210 16.88 -4.41 -2.52
C VAL A 210 17.88 -4.37 -1.36
N ALA A 211 17.95 -3.26 -0.62
CA ALA A 211 18.83 -3.14 0.54
C ALA A 211 18.49 -4.18 1.63
N VAL A 212 17.21 -4.32 1.99
CA VAL A 212 16.73 -5.32 2.96
C VAL A 212 17.04 -6.73 2.48
N PHE A 213 16.81 -7.01 1.19
CA PHE A 213 17.15 -8.30 0.58
C PHE A 213 18.64 -8.63 0.73
N LEU A 214 19.52 -7.66 0.45
CA LEU A 214 20.98 -7.83 0.58
C LEU A 214 21.41 -8.03 2.04
N VAL A 215 20.85 -7.26 2.97
CA VAL A 215 21.15 -7.34 4.41
C VAL A 215 20.76 -8.72 4.96
N ILE A 216 19.54 -9.18 4.67
CA ILE A 216 19.07 -10.51 5.11
C ILE A 216 19.89 -11.61 4.44
N GLY A 217 20.15 -11.51 3.13
CA GLY A 217 20.97 -12.48 2.41
C GLY A 217 22.39 -12.62 2.98
N ASN A 218 23.02 -11.50 3.35
CA ASN A 218 24.33 -11.51 3.98
C ASN A 218 24.29 -12.10 5.40
N SER A 219 23.28 -11.71 6.19
CA SER A 219 23.10 -12.23 7.55
C SER A 219 22.89 -13.74 7.56
N VAL A 220 22.03 -14.25 6.66
CA VAL A 220 21.79 -15.69 6.49
C VAL A 220 23.05 -16.41 6.04
N ARG A 221 23.81 -15.84 5.09
CA ARG A 221 25.10 -16.42 4.64
C ARG A 221 26.09 -16.59 5.80
N LEU A 222 26.23 -15.56 6.64
CA LEU A 222 27.10 -15.61 7.82
C LEU A 222 26.61 -16.66 8.82
N SER A 223 25.30 -16.76 9.03
CA SER A 223 24.70 -17.77 9.91
C SER A 223 24.96 -19.20 9.42
N ILE A 224 24.88 -19.44 8.10
CA ILE A 224 25.21 -20.74 7.50
C ILE A 224 26.70 -21.06 7.73
N PHE A 225 27.59 -20.10 7.48
CA PHE A 225 29.03 -20.28 7.66
C PHE A 225 29.38 -20.63 9.12
N ALA A 226 28.76 -19.96 10.09
CA ALA A 226 28.93 -20.26 11.52
C ALA A 226 28.47 -21.67 11.91
N ARG A 227 27.68 -22.35 11.06
CA ARG A 227 27.14 -23.70 11.29
C ARG A 227 27.65 -24.77 10.35
N ARG A 228 28.66 -24.45 9.54
CA ARG A 228 29.19 -25.36 8.52
C ARG A 228 29.50 -26.77 9.07
N ASP A 229 30.06 -26.87 10.28
CA ASP A 229 30.46 -28.16 10.86
C ASP A 229 29.23 -29.01 11.22
N THR A 230 28.20 -28.40 11.80
CA THR A 230 26.93 -29.09 12.09
C THR A 230 26.20 -29.49 10.82
N ILE A 231 26.24 -28.67 9.77
CA ILE A 231 25.64 -28.96 8.47
C ILE A 231 26.36 -30.13 7.80
N ASN A 232 27.70 -30.18 7.88
CA ASN A 232 28.50 -31.28 7.34
C ASN A 232 28.17 -32.61 8.03
N VAL A 233 28.08 -32.62 9.36
CA VAL A 233 27.66 -33.81 10.12
C VAL A 233 26.25 -34.24 9.72
N GLN A 234 25.31 -33.30 9.58
CA GLN A 234 23.94 -33.58 9.13
C GLN A 234 23.90 -34.18 7.72
N LYS A 235 24.73 -33.69 6.79
CA LYS A 235 24.84 -34.25 5.44
C LYS A 235 25.42 -35.68 5.46
N LEU A 236 26.42 -35.94 6.31
CA LEU A 236 27.05 -37.26 6.44
C LEU A 236 26.07 -38.34 6.94
N ILE A 237 25.13 -37.98 7.83
CA ILE A 237 24.08 -38.89 8.31
C ILE A 237 22.86 -38.95 7.38
N GLY A 238 22.92 -38.34 6.20
CA GLY A 238 21.89 -38.42 5.16
C GLY A 238 20.72 -37.44 5.31
N ALA A 239 20.91 -36.30 5.99
CA ALA A 239 19.87 -35.27 6.04
C ALA A 239 19.60 -34.68 4.65
N THR A 240 18.32 -34.49 4.31
CA THR A 240 17.91 -33.86 3.04
C THR A 240 18.23 -32.36 3.05
N ASP A 241 18.57 -31.80 1.89
CA ASP A 241 18.82 -30.35 1.77
C ASP A 241 17.64 -29.55 2.34
N GLY A 242 16.40 -29.92 2.01
CA GLY A 242 15.20 -29.26 2.54
C GLY A 242 15.10 -29.24 4.08
N PHE A 243 15.63 -30.25 4.77
CA PHE A 243 15.70 -30.25 6.24
C PHE A 243 16.71 -29.22 6.76
N ILE A 244 17.84 -29.07 6.07
CA ILE A 244 18.92 -28.12 6.40
C ILE A 244 18.49 -26.68 6.08
N LEU A 245 17.74 -26.42 5.01
CA LEU A 245 17.32 -25.06 4.61
C LEU A 245 16.27 -24.44 5.54
N ARG A 246 15.31 -25.22 6.05
CA ARG A 246 14.12 -24.70 6.75
C ARG A 246 14.40 -23.73 7.92
N PRO A 247 15.37 -24.01 8.82
CA PRO A 247 15.71 -23.06 9.88
C PRO A 247 16.16 -21.70 9.33
N PHE A 248 17.00 -21.69 8.30
CA PHE A 248 17.49 -20.44 7.70
C PHE A 248 16.37 -19.64 7.01
N LEU A 249 15.45 -20.34 6.34
CA LEU A 249 14.27 -19.75 5.71
C LEU A 249 13.37 -19.03 6.74
N TYR A 250 13.03 -19.69 7.84
CA TYR A 250 12.25 -19.07 8.90
C TYR A 250 13.04 -17.97 9.63
N GLY A 251 14.36 -18.10 9.74
CA GLY A 251 15.23 -17.06 10.28
C GLY A 251 15.14 -15.77 9.45
N GLY A 252 15.26 -15.87 8.12
CA GLY A 252 15.11 -14.71 7.23
C GLY A 252 13.73 -14.08 7.28
N ALA A 253 12.66 -14.90 7.28
CA ALA A 253 11.30 -14.42 7.42
C ALA A 253 11.09 -13.68 8.76
N LEU A 254 11.64 -14.20 9.86
CA LEU A 254 11.50 -13.60 11.19
C LEU A 254 12.36 -12.34 11.35
N LEU A 255 13.53 -12.25 10.70
CA LEU A 255 14.31 -11.01 10.61
C LEU A 255 13.55 -9.93 9.84
N GLY A 256 12.95 -10.28 8.69
CA GLY A 256 12.10 -9.37 7.93
C GLY A 256 10.88 -8.90 8.71
N PHE A 257 10.18 -9.84 9.37
CA PHE A 257 9.02 -9.55 10.20
C PHE A 257 9.36 -8.65 11.39
N SER A 258 10.40 -9.00 12.17
CA SER A 258 10.81 -8.19 13.33
C SER A 258 11.31 -6.81 12.93
N GLY A 259 12.03 -6.69 11.82
CA GLY A 259 12.43 -5.40 11.25
C GLY A 259 11.22 -4.55 10.84
N ALA A 260 10.20 -5.17 10.23
CA ALA A 260 8.97 -4.46 9.86
C ALA A 260 8.11 -4.05 11.06
N VAL A 261 7.97 -4.90 12.09
CA VAL A 261 7.32 -4.51 13.36
C VAL A 261 8.01 -3.29 13.96
N LEU A 262 9.34 -3.33 14.03
CA LEU A 262 10.12 -2.23 14.58
C LEU A 262 10.00 -0.96 13.71
N SER A 263 9.99 -1.12 12.38
CA SER A 263 9.75 -0.03 11.43
C SER A 263 8.38 0.63 11.65
N LEU A 264 7.31 -0.16 11.85
CA LEU A 264 5.98 0.38 12.13
C LEU A 264 5.97 1.21 13.41
N ILE A 265 6.61 0.72 14.48
CA ILE A 265 6.74 1.45 15.74
C ILE A 265 7.52 2.76 15.52
N LEU A 266 8.65 2.71 14.80
CA LEU A 266 9.45 3.90 14.51
C LEU A 266 8.68 4.93 13.67
N SER A 267 7.98 4.47 12.62
CA SER A 267 7.14 5.32 11.79
C SER A 267 6.01 5.96 12.58
N GLU A 268 5.31 5.21 13.44
CA GLU A 268 4.23 5.73 14.27
C GLU A 268 4.73 6.77 15.29
N VAL A 269 5.87 6.49 15.95
CA VAL A 269 6.52 7.46 16.85
C VAL A 269 6.89 8.73 16.09
N LEU A 270 7.37 8.60 14.86
CA LEU A 270 7.70 9.76 14.03
C LEU A 270 6.44 10.56 13.68
N VAL A 271 5.33 9.91 13.31
CA VAL A 271 4.06 10.58 13.01
C VAL A 271 3.53 11.33 14.23
N LEU A 272 3.53 10.72 15.42
CA LEU A 272 3.08 11.39 16.64
C LEU A 272 3.92 12.64 16.95
N ARG A 273 5.25 12.58 16.70
CA ARG A 273 6.13 13.74 16.84
C ARG A 273 5.82 14.81 15.80
N LEU A 274 5.64 14.44 14.53
CA LEU A 274 5.28 15.38 13.48
C LEU A 274 3.91 16.01 13.71
N GLN A 275 2.93 15.24 14.20
CA GLN A 275 1.60 15.75 14.53
C GLN A 275 1.64 16.84 15.58
N SER A 276 2.48 16.72 16.61
CA SER A 276 2.64 17.79 17.60
C SER A 276 3.16 19.10 16.97
N VAL A 277 4.08 19.01 16.02
CA VAL A 277 4.65 20.17 15.31
C VAL A 277 3.61 20.77 14.36
N VAL A 278 2.92 19.93 13.58
CA VAL A 278 1.91 20.36 12.61
C VAL A 278 0.71 20.97 13.33
N ALA A 279 0.25 20.42 14.46
CA ALA A 279 -0.84 20.98 15.24
C ALA A 279 -0.52 22.39 15.75
N GLN A 280 0.73 22.63 16.17
CA GLN A 280 1.18 23.96 16.60
C GLN A 280 1.09 24.97 15.46
N VAL A 281 1.55 24.61 14.26
CA VAL A 281 1.47 25.47 13.07
C VAL A 281 0.02 25.68 12.64
N ALA A 282 -0.78 24.61 12.58
CA ALA A 282 -2.17 24.65 12.14
C ALA A 282 -3.05 25.53 13.06
N SER A 283 -2.76 25.54 14.37
CA SER A 283 -3.45 26.43 15.33
C SER A 283 -3.29 27.92 15.01
N VAL A 284 -2.15 28.33 14.42
CA VAL A 284 -1.90 29.71 13.97
C VAL A 284 -2.76 30.09 12.77
N PHE A 285 -3.09 29.10 11.93
CA PHE A 285 -3.96 29.27 10.76
C PHE A 285 -5.44 28.99 11.07
N GLY A 286 -5.80 28.71 12.32
CA GLY A 286 -7.18 28.41 12.72
C GLY A 286 -7.74 27.11 12.13
N THR A 287 -6.88 26.19 11.69
CA THR A 287 -7.30 24.91 11.09
C THR A 287 -6.88 23.73 11.96
N SER A 288 -7.70 22.68 12.01
CA SER A 288 -7.35 21.41 12.65
C SER A 288 -6.90 20.41 11.59
N PHE A 289 -5.60 20.12 11.53
CA PHE A 289 -5.06 19.07 10.66
C PHE A 289 -4.67 17.85 11.50
N ALA A 290 -5.28 16.70 11.21
CA ALA A 290 -4.92 15.42 11.81
C ALA A 290 -4.11 14.63 10.78
N LEU A 291 -2.88 14.26 11.13
CA LEU A 291 -2.08 13.34 10.31
C LEU A 291 -2.63 11.92 10.48
N GLU A 292 -2.92 11.26 9.37
CA GLU A 292 -3.28 9.85 9.39
C GLU A 292 -2.03 8.98 9.43
N GLY A 293 -2.01 8.08 10.42
CA GLY A 293 -1.02 7.03 10.58
C GLY A 293 -1.18 5.89 9.57
N PHE A 294 -0.53 4.77 9.87
CA PHE A 294 -0.73 3.52 9.14
C PHE A 294 -2.11 2.96 9.45
N SER A 295 -2.86 2.62 8.41
CA SER A 295 -4.08 1.83 8.57
C SER A 295 -3.71 0.39 8.96
N TRP A 296 -4.62 -0.33 9.62
CA TRP A 296 -4.36 -1.70 10.08
C TRP A 296 -4.02 -2.66 8.93
N ASP A 297 -4.69 -2.50 7.79
CA ASP A 297 -4.47 -3.23 6.55
C ASP A 297 -3.11 -2.92 5.92
N GLU A 298 -2.71 -1.64 5.88
CA GLU A 298 -1.40 -1.21 5.37
C GLU A 298 -0.26 -1.76 6.24
N GLY A 299 -0.40 -1.72 7.56
CA GLY A 299 0.56 -2.29 8.51
C GLY A 299 0.70 -3.81 8.35
N LEU A 300 -0.43 -4.52 8.19
CA LEU A 300 -0.44 -5.96 7.93
C LEU A 300 0.25 -6.30 6.60
N LEU A 301 -0.02 -5.53 5.55
CA LEU A 301 0.58 -5.70 4.23
C LEU A 301 2.10 -5.51 4.27
N LEU A 302 2.59 -4.48 4.98
CA LEU A 302 4.02 -4.25 5.17
C LEU A 302 4.69 -5.43 5.88
N LEU A 303 4.09 -5.95 6.95
CA LEU A 303 4.60 -7.12 7.69
C LEU A 303 4.70 -8.36 6.79
N LEU A 304 3.67 -8.63 5.99
CA LEU A 304 3.63 -9.77 5.08
C LEU A 304 4.68 -9.64 3.98
N ILE A 305 4.78 -8.48 3.34
CA ILE A 305 5.76 -8.23 2.28
C ILE A 305 7.18 -8.37 2.83
N ALA A 306 7.48 -7.78 3.99
CA ALA A 306 8.80 -7.87 4.60
C ALA A 306 9.17 -9.31 4.99
N ALA A 307 8.22 -10.08 5.52
CA ALA A 307 8.43 -11.50 5.84
C ALA A 307 8.69 -12.33 4.57
N ILE A 308 7.95 -12.08 3.48
CA ILE A 308 8.14 -12.75 2.18
C ILE A 308 9.50 -12.39 1.59
N ILE A 309 9.89 -11.11 1.58
CA ILE A 309 11.21 -10.68 1.12
C ILE A 309 12.31 -11.38 1.92
N GLY A 310 12.18 -11.40 3.25
CA GLY A 310 13.14 -12.08 4.12
C GLY A 310 13.23 -13.58 3.86
N TRP A 311 12.09 -14.22 3.57
CA TRP A 311 12.04 -15.63 3.20
C TRP A 311 12.73 -15.91 1.86
N ILE A 312 12.45 -15.10 0.83
CA ILE A 312 13.04 -15.22 -0.50
C ILE A 312 14.55 -14.93 -0.45
N ALA A 313 14.97 -13.90 0.28
CA ALA A 313 16.37 -13.56 0.48
C ALA A 313 17.14 -14.71 1.14
N ALA A 314 16.57 -15.29 2.19
CA ALA A 314 17.15 -16.46 2.85
C ALA A 314 17.23 -17.67 1.93
N TRP A 315 16.18 -17.91 1.12
CA TRP A 315 16.14 -19.03 0.16
C TRP A 315 17.23 -18.91 -0.90
N LEU A 316 17.38 -17.73 -1.50
CA LEU A 316 18.39 -17.50 -2.53
C LEU A 316 19.80 -17.64 -1.93
N ALA A 317 20.03 -17.10 -0.73
CA ALA A 317 21.31 -17.23 -0.03
C ALA A 317 21.66 -18.69 0.32
N THR A 318 20.69 -19.48 0.81
CA THR A 318 20.90 -20.90 1.14
C THR A 318 21.12 -21.75 -0.09
N VAL A 319 20.29 -21.63 -1.13
CA VAL A 319 20.39 -22.43 -2.36
C VAL A 319 21.72 -22.18 -3.07
N GLN A 320 22.15 -20.93 -3.16
CA GLN A 320 23.44 -20.59 -3.76
C GLN A 320 24.61 -21.22 -3.00
N HIS A 321 24.53 -21.29 -1.67
CA HIS A 321 25.60 -21.83 -0.84
C HIS A 321 25.62 -23.36 -0.86
N LEU A 322 24.47 -24.02 -0.70
CA LEU A 322 24.38 -25.49 -0.67
C LEU A 322 24.80 -26.16 -1.98
N ARG A 323 24.56 -25.51 -3.13
CA ARG A 323 25.06 -25.98 -4.44
C ARG A 323 26.58 -26.03 -4.55
N ARG A 324 27.31 -25.33 -3.66
CA ARG A 324 28.79 -25.35 -3.60
C ARG A 324 29.32 -26.42 -2.64
N PHE A 325 28.48 -26.99 -1.76
CA PHE A 325 28.84 -28.07 -0.84
C PHE A 325 28.31 -29.43 -1.34
N THR A 326 28.58 -29.76 -2.59
CA THR A 326 28.54 -31.15 -3.05
C THR A 326 29.87 -31.78 -2.63
N PRO A 327 29.91 -32.68 -1.64
CA PRO A 327 31.15 -33.33 -1.26
C PRO A 327 31.66 -34.18 -2.43
N GLN A 328 32.98 -34.10 -2.68
CA GLN A 328 33.73 -35.19 -3.29
C GLN A 328 33.92 -36.30 -2.25
#